data_AF-A0A3S5DLM9-F1
#
_entry.id   AF-A0A3S5DLM9-F1
#
_cell.length_a   1.000
_cell.length_b   1.000
_cell.length_c   1.000
_cell.angle_alpha   90.00
_cell.angle_beta   90.00
_cell.angle_gamma   90.00
#
_symmetry.space_group_name_H-M   'P 1'
#
loop_
_entity.id
_entity.type
_entity.pdbx_description
1 polymer ?
#
loop_
_entity_poly.entity_id
_entity_poly.type
_entity_poly.pdbx_seq_one_letter_code
_entity_poly.pdbx_strand_id
1 'polypeptide(L)'
;MSFIRVAQAMGMSLQDIGAALADLPSQRTPTADDWARISQAWKPLLQERIDALCRLRDQLDSCIGCGCLSLERCKLYNPDDKASEQGCGPRFLLDEKA
;
A
#
# COMPACT_ATOMS: atom_id res chain seq x y z
N MET A 1 -3.06 25.62 -1.64
CA MET A 1 -2.95 24.16 -1.88
C MET A 1 -4.21 23.72 -2.62
N SER A 2 -4.13 22.94 -3.71
CA SER A 2 -5.32 22.52 -4.48
C SER A 2 -5.82 21.15 -4.05
N PHE A 3 -7.13 20.91 -4.16
CA PHE A 3 -7.77 19.63 -3.81
C PHE A 3 -7.11 18.44 -4.52
N ILE A 4 -6.88 18.56 -5.84
CA ILE A 4 -6.25 17.51 -6.64
C ILE A 4 -4.85 17.17 -6.12
N ARG A 5 -4.04 18.17 -5.74
CA ARG A 5 -2.70 17.92 -5.18
C ARG A 5 -2.76 17.17 -3.84
N VAL A 6 -3.73 17.49 -3.00
CA VAL A 6 -3.95 16.77 -1.74
C VAL A 6 -4.34 15.32 -2.01
N ALA A 7 -5.27 15.08 -2.93
CA ALA A 7 -5.69 13.74 -3.32
C ALA A 7 -4.54 12.89 -3.90
N GLN A 8 -3.71 13.49 -4.75
CA GLN A 8 -2.52 12.81 -5.28
C GLN A 8 -1.50 12.49 -4.17
N ALA A 9 -1.29 13.39 -3.20
CA ALA A 9 -0.42 13.14 -2.05
C ALA A 9 -0.93 12.01 -1.15
N MET A 10 -2.25 11.77 -1.12
CA MET A 10 -2.86 10.61 -0.46
C MET A 10 -2.71 9.30 -1.26
N GLY A 11 -2.07 9.33 -2.42
CA GLY A 11 -1.85 8.16 -3.27
C GLY A 11 -3.05 7.77 -4.14
N MET A 12 -3.92 8.74 -4.48
CA MET A 12 -5.03 8.53 -5.40
C MET A 12 -4.60 8.73 -6.86
N SER A 13 -5.14 7.92 -7.76
CA SER A 13 -4.93 8.10 -9.19
C SER A 13 -5.76 9.28 -9.72
N LEU A 14 -5.35 9.86 -10.86
CA LEU A 14 -6.16 10.88 -11.53
C LEU A 14 -7.54 10.36 -11.96
N GLN A 15 -7.64 9.06 -12.24
CA GLN A 15 -8.90 8.41 -12.58
C GLN A 15 -9.86 8.40 -11.38
N ASP A 16 -9.38 8.02 -10.19
CA ASP A 16 -10.19 8.01 -8.96
C ASP A 16 -10.63 9.43 -8.57
N ILE A 17 -9.72 10.39 -8.73
CA ILE A 17 -10.02 11.82 -8.47
C ILE A 17 -11.08 12.31 -9.45
N GLY A 18 -10.98 11.94 -10.74
CA GLY A 18 -11.96 12.29 -11.77
C GLY A 18 -13.33 11.71 -11.47
N ALA A 19 -13.40 10.43 -11.07
CA ALA A 19 -14.66 9.78 -10.69
C ALA A 19 -15.32 10.47 -9.49
N ALA A 20 -14.56 10.78 -8.43
CA ALA A 20 -15.10 11.46 -7.26
C ALA A 20 -15.57 12.89 -7.54
N LEU A 21 -14.89 13.61 -8.44
CA LEU A 21 -15.31 14.94 -8.87
C LEU A 21 -16.53 14.90 -9.78
N ALA A 22 -16.76 13.80 -10.51
CA ALA A 22 -17.95 13.63 -11.34
C ALA A 22 -19.24 13.48 -10.52
N ASP A 23 -19.14 13.01 -9.26
CA ASP A 23 -20.25 12.93 -8.31
C ASP A 23 -20.65 14.30 -7.73
N LEU A 24 -19.86 15.36 -7.98
CA LEU A 24 -20.21 16.70 -7.56
C LEU A 24 -21.32 17.30 -8.45
N PRO A 25 -22.19 18.13 -7.87
CA PRO A 25 -23.26 18.77 -8.63
C PRO A 25 -22.70 19.72 -9.69
N SER A 26 -23.22 19.60 -10.92
CA SER A 26 -22.77 20.39 -12.08
C SER A 26 -23.40 21.79 -12.17
N GLN A 27 -24.55 22.02 -11.52
CA GLN A 27 -25.31 23.27 -11.62
C GLN A 27 -25.23 24.17 -10.39
N ARG A 28 -24.40 23.83 -9.41
CA ARG A 28 -24.15 24.69 -8.25
C ARG A 28 -22.74 24.50 -7.71
N THR A 29 -22.25 25.49 -6.97
CA THR A 29 -21.01 25.34 -6.21
C THR A 29 -21.18 24.19 -5.19
N PRO A 30 -20.23 23.25 -5.12
CA PRO A 30 -20.21 22.21 -4.10
C PRO A 30 -20.25 22.78 -2.69
N THR A 31 -21.09 22.23 -1.82
CA THR A 31 -21.15 22.63 -0.40
C THR A 31 -20.18 21.82 0.44
N ALA A 32 -20.01 22.20 1.71
CA ALA A 32 -19.25 21.42 2.68
C ALA A 32 -19.74 19.97 2.78
N ASP A 33 -21.04 19.71 2.66
CA ASP A 33 -21.62 18.37 2.71
C ASP A 33 -21.25 17.51 1.49
N ASP A 34 -21.13 18.12 0.31
CA ASP A 34 -20.67 17.39 -0.89
C ASP A 34 -19.20 16.97 -0.74
N TRP A 35 -18.36 17.88 -0.22
CA TRP A 35 -16.97 17.56 0.09
C TRP A 35 -16.85 16.54 1.22
N ALA A 36 -17.73 16.59 2.22
CA ALA A 36 -17.78 15.63 3.30
C ALA A 36 -18.04 14.22 2.77
N ARG A 37 -18.96 14.06 1.82
CA ARG A 37 -19.26 12.78 1.16
C ARG A 37 -18.03 12.18 0.47
N ILE A 38 -17.31 12.99 -0.32
CA ILE A 38 -16.07 12.55 -0.98
C ILE A 38 -15.01 12.16 0.08
N SER A 39 -14.82 13.00 1.09
CA SER A 39 -13.84 12.73 2.14
C SER A 39 -14.16 11.46 2.94
N GLN A 40 -15.44 11.16 3.17
CA GLN A 40 -15.88 9.94 3.87
C GLN A 40 -15.54 8.69 3.07
N ALA A 41 -15.67 8.72 1.74
CA ALA A 41 -15.28 7.61 0.88
C ALA A 41 -13.77 7.36 0.88
N TRP A 42 -12.95 8.41 1.03
CA TRP A 42 -11.49 8.31 0.95
C TRP A 42 -10.81 7.99 2.28
N LYS A 43 -11.43 8.34 3.41
CA LYS A 43 -10.90 8.06 4.75
C LYS A 43 -10.50 6.59 4.96
N PRO A 44 -11.32 5.59 4.58
CA PRO A 44 -10.93 4.18 4.68
C PRO A 44 -9.70 3.83 3.84
N LEU A 45 -9.61 4.34 2.61
CA LEU A 45 -8.47 4.09 1.71
C LEU A 45 -7.16 4.69 2.24
N LEU A 46 -7.25 5.84 2.90
CA LEU A 46 -6.13 6.47 3.58
C LEU A 46 -5.73 5.66 4.83
N GLN A 47 -6.72 5.22 5.61
CA GLN A 47 -6.47 4.42 6.81
C GLN A 47 -5.79 3.09 6.47
N GLU A 48 -6.24 2.39 5.42
CA GLU A 48 -5.62 1.15 4.97
C GLU A 48 -4.13 1.34 4.64
N ARG A 49 -3.80 2.44 3.96
CA ARG A 49 -2.40 2.81 3.65
C ARG A 49 -1.60 3.11 4.92
N ILE A 50 -2.18 3.86 5.86
CA ILE A 50 -1.55 4.14 7.16
C ILE A 50 -1.27 2.83 7.88
N ASP A 51 -2.26 1.93 7.97
CA ASP A 51 -2.12 0.67 8.67
C ASP A 51 -1.07 -0.22 8.00
N ALA A 52 -1.00 -0.25 6.66
CA ALA A 52 0.04 -0.96 5.93
C ALA A 52 1.44 -0.40 6.21
N LEU A 53 1.58 0.93 6.22
CA LEU A 53 2.85 1.59 6.54
C LEU A 53 3.25 1.40 8.01
N CYS A 54 2.30 1.40 8.95
CA CYS A 54 2.55 1.09 10.35
C CYS A 54 3.00 -0.36 10.52
N ARG A 55 2.31 -1.32 9.90
CA ARG A 55 2.74 -2.74 9.90
C ARG A 55 4.16 -2.88 9.34
N LEU A 56 4.44 -2.22 8.22
CA LEU A 56 5.78 -2.22 7.61
C LEU A 56 6.83 -1.63 8.55
N ARG A 57 6.57 -0.47 9.16
CA ARG A 57 7.45 0.16 10.14
C ARG A 57 7.74 -0.78 11.32
N ASP A 58 6.70 -1.34 11.92
CA ASP A 58 6.84 -2.20 13.10
C ASP A 58 7.59 -3.50 12.75
N GLN A 59 7.42 -3.99 11.52
CA GLN A 59 8.19 -5.13 11.02
C GLN A 59 9.65 -4.75 10.69
N LEU A 60 9.94 -3.52 10.25
CA LEU A 60 11.31 -3.06 10.02
C LEU A 60 12.13 -3.09 11.32
N ASP A 61 11.54 -2.72 12.45
CA ASP A 61 12.20 -2.80 13.76
C ASP A 61 12.57 -4.25 14.12
N SER A 62 11.70 -5.21 13.82
CA SER A 62 11.98 -6.64 13.98
C SER A 62 13.10 -7.15 13.05
N CYS A 63 13.30 -6.52 11.89
CA CYS A 63 14.36 -6.83 10.94
C CYS A 63 15.72 -6.25 11.37
N ILE A 64 15.73 -5.08 12.02
CA ILE A 64 16.94 -4.44 12.54
C ILE A 64 17.49 -5.24 13.75
N GLY A 65 16.62 -5.76 14.62
CA GLY A 65 17.00 -6.61 15.75
C GLY A 65 17.61 -7.97 15.36
N CYS A 66 17.33 -8.47 14.15
CA CYS A 66 17.99 -9.65 13.58
C CYS A 66 19.41 -9.37 13.09
N GLY A 67 19.73 -8.11 12.75
CA GLY A 67 21.01 -7.68 12.18
C GLY A 67 21.35 -8.31 10.83
N CYS A 68 20.42 -9.07 10.23
CA CYS A 68 20.78 -10.06 9.22
C CYS A 68 20.52 -9.61 7.79
N LEU A 69 19.58 -8.68 7.53
CA LEU A 69 19.08 -8.38 6.15
C LEU A 69 18.87 -9.66 5.31
N SER A 70 18.60 -10.78 6.00
CA SER A 70 18.62 -12.12 5.43
C SER A 70 17.20 -12.51 5.13
N LEU A 71 16.97 -12.89 3.87
CA LEU A 71 15.72 -13.43 3.34
C LEU A 71 15.23 -14.66 4.13
N GLU A 72 16.10 -15.34 4.89
CA GLU A 72 15.73 -16.51 5.72
C GLU A 72 14.86 -16.15 6.94
N ARG A 73 14.95 -14.93 7.47
CA ARG A 73 14.18 -14.50 8.66
C ARG A 73 13.12 -13.46 8.36
N CYS A 74 13.25 -12.74 7.24
CA CYS A 74 12.34 -11.66 6.90
C CYS A 74 11.07 -12.19 6.20
N LYS A 75 10.08 -12.64 7.00
CA LYS A 75 8.72 -13.00 6.54
C LYS A 75 8.00 -11.87 5.78
N LEU A 76 8.55 -10.67 5.79
CA LEU A 76 8.01 -9.50 5.11
C LEU A 76 8.01 -9.64 3.58
N TYR A 77 9.00 -10.35 3.03
CA TYR A 77 9.23 -10.40 1.58
C TYR A 77 8.79 -11.71 0.92
N ASN A 78 8.69 -12.82 1.66
CA ASN A 78 8.35 -14.13 1.09
C ASN A 78 7.52 -14.99 2.06
N PRO A 79 6.23 -14.64 2.29
CA PRO A 79 5.39 -15.33 3.27
C PRO A 79 5.12 -16.80 2.95
N ASP A 80 5.25 -17.19 1.67
CA ASP A 80 5.04 -18.55 1.17
C ASP A 80 6.34 -19.13 0.57
N ASP A 81 7.49 -18.97 1.23
CA ASP A 81 8.79 -19.38 0.69
C ASP A 81 8.93 -20.90 0.48
N LYS A 82 8.41 -21.39 -0.65
CA LYS A 82 8.46 -22.80 -1.06
C LYS A 82 9.87 -23.27 -1.41
N ALA A 83 10.81 -22.36 -1.71
CA ALA A 83 12.19 -22.71 -1.99
C ALA A 83 12.96 -23.10 -0.71
N SER A 84 12.50 -22.63 0.45
CA SER A 84 13.11 -22.94 1.75
C SER A 84 13.07 -24.43 2.12
N GLU A 85 12.14 -25.20 1.54
CA GLU A 85 12.09 -26.67 1.69
C GLU A 85 13.35 -27.35 1.12
N GLN A 86 14.09 -26.68 0.23
CA GLN A 86 15.31 -27.18 -0.42
C GLN A 86 16.60 -26.73 0.28
N GLY A 87 16.49 -26.05 1.42
CA GLY A 87 17.62 -25.52 2.17
C GLY A 87 17.54 -24.01 2.39
N CYS A 88 18.57 -23.45 3.02
CA CYS A 88 18.57 -22.06 3.46
C CYS A 88 18.81 -21.08 2.28
N GLY A 89 17.94 -20.05 2.14
CA GLY A 89 18.01 -19.02 1.10
C GLY A 89 17.24 -19.34 -0.21
N PRO A 90 17.10 -18.37 -1.15
CA PRO A 90 16.30 -18.54 -2.37
C PRO A 90 16.92 -19.55 -3.34
N ARG A 91 16.15 -20.49 -3.93
CA ARG A 91 16.48 -21.18 -5.21
C ARG A 91 15.27 -21.78 -5.94
N PHE A 92 15.19 -21.55 -7.26
CA PHE A 92 14.69 -22.55 -8.21
C PHE A 92 15.37 -22.42 -9.59
N LEU A 93 16.09 -23.49 -9.94
CA LEU A 93 16.27 -24.17 -11.24
C LEU A 93 16.89 -23.37 -12.41
N LEU A 94 18.03 -23.72 -13.00
CA LEU A 94 18.33 -25.00 -13.66
C LEU A 94 18.05 -26.24 -12.79
N ASP A 95 17.01 -26.98 -13.15
CA ASP A 95 17.03 -28.44 -12.97
C ASP A 95 18.02 -28.88 -14.03
N GLU A 96 19.28 -29.15 -13.65
CA GLU A 96 20.08 -29.98 -14.53
C GLU A 96 19.38 -31.33 -14.53
N LYS A 97 18.58 -31.58 -15.56
CA LYS A 97 18.43 -32.94 -16.07
C LYS A 97 19.85 -33.50 -16.21
N ALA A 98 20.30 -34.19 -15.17
CA ALA A 98 21.29 -35.24 -15.25
C ALA A 98 20.53 -36.55 -15.49
#